data_AF-U6SKE7-F1
#
_entry.id   AF-U6SKE7-F1
#
_cell.length_a   1.000
_cell.length_b   1.000
_cell.length_c   1.000
_cell.angle_alpha   90.00
_cell.angle_beta   90.00
_cell.angle_gamma   90.00
#
_symmetry.space_group_name_H-M   'P 1'
#
loop_
_entity.id
_entity.type
_entity.pdbx_description
1 polymer ?
#
loop_
_entity_poly.entity_id
_entity_poly.type
_entity_poly.pdbx_seq_one_letter_code
_entity_poly.pdbx_strand_id
1 'polypeptide(L)'
;MIKDQVATGEIIAKRDDVTYLLSYGNDQASILHLEARVLSAPMHPDAFLKMGYWEDYTGGVDLDAVIPTLRLETESGELVAINKLNTAPQCFVFRQSPTDQKALFAEIEKGRLRQGWSFTEGLSLLSGKEQFIQAFEQATTQWDAVKQWGTLSRMLNIKTGDYIVVPKQPDSKHFTIMKAKPREDGLGCYDFIEPLKGTNDYRHVIHIDPASIQVVHYEAMYPAVIKRLLKSRAYSSPVNMVRKKGFKEAIHTLMIEFNKTELKQAHPLQAKMKEVEKRLYQEWVEEARNLTPSDFEKVVKSFMEAKGFTIKRANHYDRLGGDIDLKCTKEVPLHTPFEPSVMEVTYYIQVKKHKGITGATGVKQLNQMVDHLPRENGKYVQKILLSLADDFSEDCKVLAEESEVLLIDGVTFAEMYVKSD
;
A
#
# COMPACT_ATOMS: atom_id res chain seq x y z
N MET A 1 -25.47 5.97 -0.36
CA MET A 1 -25.13 6.10 -1.78
C MET A 1 -26.08 5.30 -2.64
N ILE A 2 -25.94 3.99 -2.86
CA ILE A 2 -26.90 3.26 -3.73
C ILE A 2 -28.34 3.35 -3.22
N LYS A 3 -28.60 3.21 -1.90
CA LYS A 3 -29.96 3.36 -1.36
C LYS A 3 -30.56 4.75 -1.60
N ASP A 4 -29.79 5.81 -1.38
CA ASP A 4 -30.25 7.19 -1.54
C ASP A 4 -30.44 7.55 -3.02
N GLN A 5 -29.55 7.03 -3.89
CA GLN A 5 -29.64 7.18 -5.35
C GLN A 5 -30.82 6.40 -5.94
N VAL A 6 -31.01 5.15 -5.50
CA VAL A 6 -32.14 4.30 -5.89
C VAL A 6 -33.46 4.86 -5.37
N ALA A 7 -33.49 5.47 -4.18
CA ALA A 7 -34.65 6.16 -3.64
C ALA A 7 -35.04 7.43 -4.42
N THR A 8 -34.08 8.07 -5.09
CA THR A 8 -34.34 9.20 -5.99
C THR A 8 -34.39 8.78 -7.47
N GLY A 9 -34.32 7.48 -7.75
CA GLY A 9 -34.26 6.95 -9.09
C GLY A 9 -35.62 6.91 -9.77
N GLU A 10 -35.63 6.95 -11.10
CA GLU A 10 -36.81 6.87 -11.93
C GLU A 10 -36.71 5.68 -12.88
N ILE A 11 -37.82 4.95 -13.08
CA ILE A 11 -37.89 3.92 -14.12
C ILE A 11 -38.03 4.64 -15.45
N ILE A 12 -37.06 4.43 -16.34
CA ILE A 12 -37.00 5.09 -17.64
C ILE A 12 -37.48 4.19 -18.79
N ALA A 13 -37.48 2.87 -18.60
CA ALA A 13 -37.96 1.92 -19.60
C ALA A 13 -38.40 0.59 -18.96
N LYS A 14 -39.15 -0.21 -19.71
CA LYS A 14 -39.54 -1.59 -19.35
C LYS A 14 -39.21 -2.56 -20.48
N ARG A 15 -38.93 -3.82 -20.17
CA ARG A 15 -38.75 -4.88 -21.17
C ARG A 15 -39.92 -5.85 -21.20
N ASP A 16 -40.43 -6.17 -20.01
CA ASP A 16 -41.54 -7.08 -19.78
C ASP A 16 -42.23 -6.67 -18.47
N ASP A 17 -43.27 -7.40 -18.05
CA ASP A 17 -44.09 -7.04 -16.87
C ASP A 17 -43.32 -7.11 -15.53
N VAL A 18 -42.10 -7.65 -15.53
CA VAL A 18 -41.32 -7.87 -14.31
C VAL A 18 -39.93 -7.25 -14.37
N THR A 19 -39.50 -6.74 -15.53
CA THR A 19 -38.15 -6.22 -15.79
C THR A 19 -38.19 -4.77 -16.26
N TYR A 20 -37.54 -3.91 -15.48
CA TYR A 20 -37.53 -2.46 -15.65
C TYR A 20 -36.10 -1.94 -15.68
N LEU A 21 -35.91 -0.79 -16.33
CA LEU A 21 -34.65 -0.06 -16.32
C LEU A 21 -34.79 1.14 -15.38
N LEU A 22 -34.09 1.08 -14.25
CA LEU A 22 -34.09 2.13 -13.23
C LEU A 22 -32.86 3.03 -13.41
N SER A 23 -33.07 4.29 -13.73
CA SER A 23 -32.05 5.35 -13.74
C SER A 23 -31.97 6.01 -12.39
N TYR A 24 -30.76 6.34 -11.92
CA TYR A 24 -30.56 7.09 -10.66
C TYR A 24 -29.57 8.24 -10.82
N GLY A 25 -29.48 8.79 -12.05
CA GLY A 25 -28.65 9.94 -12.42
C GLY A 25 -27.20 9.59 -12.77
N ASN A 26 -26.43 10.60 -13.19
CA ASN A 26 -25.01 10.49 -13.56
C ASN A 26 -24.70 9.42 -14.64
N ASP A 27 -25.57 9.28 -15.64
CA ASP A 27 -25.46 8.27 -16.71
C ASP A 27 -25.35 6.83 -16.20
N GLN A 28 -26.02 6.52 -15.08
CA GLN A 28 -26.10 5.18 -14.52
C GLN A 28 -27.54 4.69 -14.41
N ALA A 29 -27.75 3.46 -14.88
CA ALA A 29 -28.98 2.72 -14.75
C ALA A 29 -28.69 1.27 -14.32
N SER A 30 -29.70 0.60 -13.76
CA SER A 30 -29.65 -0.81 -13.40
C SER A 30 -30.94 -1.51 -13.82
N ILE A 31 -30.83 -2.80 -14.13
CA ILE A 31 -32.00 -3.66 -14.37
C ILE A 31 -32.64 -3.98 -13.02
N LEU A 32 -33.90 -3.56 -12.87
CA LEU A 32 -34.77 -3.91 -11.76
C LEU A 32 -35.65 -5.09 -12.17
N HIS A 33 -35.50 -6.23 -11.49
CA HIS A 33 -36.37 -7.38 -11.66
C HIS A 33 -37.28 -7.53 -10.44
N LEU A 34 -38.58 -7.28 -10.61
CA LEU A 34 -39.56 -7.19 -9.51
C LEU A 34 -39.78 -8.52 -8.79
N GLU A 35 -40.01 -9.62 -9.53
CA GLU A 35 -40.24 -10.94 -8.91
C GLU A 35 -39.00 -11.47 -8.18
N ALA A 36 -37.84 -11.39 -8.82
CA ALA A 36 -36.58 -11.79 -8.22
C ALA A 36 -36.14 -10.86 -7.08
N ARG A 37 -36.72 -9.65 -7.00
CA ARG A 37 -36.32 -8.57 -6.11
C ARG A 37 -34.82 -8.27 -6.21
N VAL A 38 -34.32 -8.19 -7.44
CA VAL A 38 -32.90 -7.94 -7.74
C VAL A 38 -32.75 -6.63 -8.49
N LEU A 39 -31.74 -5.87 -8.12
CA LEU A 39 -31.21 -4.74 -8.88
C LEU A 39 -29.81 -5.12 -9.37
N SER A 40 -29.60 -5.11 -10.69
CA SER A 40 -28.32 -5.48 -11.28
C SER A 40 -27.20 -4.51 -10.89
N ALA A 41 -25.97 -4.84 -11.22
CA ALA A 41 -24.86 -3.90 -11.13
C ALA A 41 -25.13 -2.63 -12.00
N PRO A 42 -24.65 -1.44 -11.56
CA PRO A 42 -24.71 -0.21 -12.34
C PRO A 42 -24.09 -0.31 -13.72
N MET A 43 -24.79 0.21 -14.73
CA MET A 43 -24.29 0.28 -16.11
C MET A 43 -24.77 1.56 -16.81
N HIS A 44 -24.21 1.86 -17.98
CA HIS A 44 -24.64 3.02 -18.77
C HIS A 44 -26.01 2.77 -19.44
N PRO A 45 -27.00 3.67 -19.33
CA PRO A 45 -28.36 3.45 -19.86
C PRO A 45 -28.39 3.20 -21.37
N ASP A 46 -27.58 3.91 -22.14
CA ASP A 46 -27.45 3.68 -23.59
C ASP A 46 -27.07 2.25 -23.97
N ALA A 47 -26.33 1.52 -23.12
CA ALA A 47 -25.95 0.14 -23.40
C ALA A 47 -27.19 -0.76 -23.48
N PHE A 48 -28.25 -0.44 -22.72
CA PHE A 48 -29.52 -1.16 -22.75
C PHE A 48 -30.44 -0.65 -23.85
N LEU A 49 -30.62 0.67 -23.94
CA LEU A 49 -31.57 1.28 -24.88
C LEU A 49 -31.20 0.99 -26.34
N LYS A 50 -29.91 0.93 -26.67
CA LYS A 50 -29.42 0.58 -28.02
C LYS A 50 -29.74 -0.86 -28.44
N MET A 51 -30.07 -1.75 -27.50
CA MET A 51 -30.42 -3.14 -27.82
C MET A 51 -31.83 -3.30 -28.42
N GLY A 52 -32.67 -2.26 -28.37
CA GLY A 52 -33.96 -2.24 -29.09
C GLY A 52 -35.08 -3.10 -28.50
N TYR A 53 -34.89 -3.66 -27.29
CA TYR A 53 -35.89 -4.49 -26.60
C TYR A 53 -36.55 -3.79 -25.41
N TRP A 54 -36.43 -2.46 -25.31
CA TRP A 54 -36.97 -1.67 -24.21
C TRP A 54 -38.08 -0.75 -24.72
N GLU A 55 -39.20 -0.75 -24.02
CA GLU A 55 -40.35 0.10 -24.28
C GLU A 55 -40.41 1.25 -23.26
N ASP A 56 -41.06 2.35 -23.65
CA ASP A 56 -41.32 3.47 -22.74
C ASP A 56 -42.14 3.01 -21.53
N TYR A 57 -41.71 3.45 -20.36
CA TYR A 57 -42.40 3.13 -19.11
C TYR A 57 -43.61 4.05 -18.91
N THR A 58 -44.78 3.45 -18.75
CA THR A 58 -46.08 4.15 -18.63
C THR A 58 -46.60 4.24 -17.19
N GLY A 59 -45.78 3.92 -16.18
CA GLY A 59 -46.20 3.85 -14.77
C GLY A 59 -46.63 2.45 -14.31
N GLY A 60 -46.98 2.33 -13.01
CA GLY A 60 -47.55 1.10 -12.42
C GLY A 60 -46.69 0.40 -11.35
N VAL A 61 -45.44 0.82 -11.15
CA VAL A 61 -44.53 0.31 -10.12
C VAL A 61 -44.36 1.33 -8.99
N ASP A 62 -44.71 0.93 -7.77
CA ASP A 62 -44.42 1.68 -6.54
C ASP A 62 -42.99 1.38 -6.08
N LEU A 63 -42.05 2.23 -6.48
CA LEU A 63 -40.64 2.09 -6.13
C LEU A 63 -40.41 2.16 -4.61
N ASP A 64 -41.17 2.99 -3.89
CA ASP A 64 -41.01 3.15 -2.44
C ASP A 64 -41.36 1.86 -1.69
N ALA A 65 -42.35 1.12 -2.18
CA ALA A 65 -42.70 -0.20 -1.64
C ALA A 65 -41.68 -1.29 -2.03
N VAL A 66 -41.09 -1.20 -3.23
CA VAL A 66 -40.21 -2.24 -3.79
C VAL A 66 -38.78 -2.14 -3.23
N ILE A 67 -38.20 -0.94 -3.19
CA ILE A 67 -36.79 -0.68 -2.83
C ILE A 67 -36.34 -1.34 -1.53
N PRO A 68 -37.12 -1.31 -0.42
CA PRO A 68 -36.70 -1.93 0.85
C PRO A 68 -36.50 -3.45 0.76
N THR A 69 -37.09 -4.09 -0.25
CA THR A 69 -37.08 -5.56 -0.40
C THR A 69 -36.04 -6.08 -1.38
N LEU A 70 -35.37 -5.17 -2.09
CA LEU A 70 -34.42 -5.51 -3.15
C LEU A 70 -33.07 -6.02 -2.63
N ARG A 71 -32.40 -6.79 -3.49
CA ARG A 71 -31.01 -7.25 -3.36
C ARG A 71 -30.20 -6.69 -4.53
N LEU A 72 -29.04 -6.13 -4.24
CA LEU A 72 -28.08 -5.66 -5.22
C LEU A 72 -27.21 -6.81 -5.69
N GLU A 73 -27.11 -6.98 -7.00
CA GLU A 73 -26.09 -7.79 -7.62
C GLU A 73 -24.77 -7.01 -7.68
N THR A 74 -23.71 -7.56 -7.10
CA THR A 74 -22.37 -6.97 -7.19
C THR A 74 -21.74 -7.26 -8.55
N GLU A 75 -20.66 -6.56 -8.90
CA GLU A 75 -19.84 -6.88 -10.09
C GLU A 75 -19.31 -8.33 -10.09
N SER A 76 -19.28 -8.99 -8.93
CA SER A 76 -18.89 -10.40 -8.77
C SER A 76 -20.07 -11.38 -8.81
N GLY A 77 -21.30 -10.91 -9.09
CA GLY A 77 -22.51 -11.73 -9.15
C GLY A 77 -23.09 -12.14 -7.79
N GLU A 78 -22.66 -11.53 -6.69
CA GLU A 78 -23.22 -11.80 -5.36
C GLU A 78 -24.47 -10.95 -5.10
N LEU A 79 -25.50 -11.53 -4.48
CA LEU A 79 -26.71 -10.80 -4.10
C LEU A 79 -26.64 -10.30 -2.65
N VAL A 80 -26.68 -8.98 -2.47
CA VAL A 80 -26.58 -8.32 -1.17
C VAL A 80 -27.84 -7.50 -0.89
N ALA A 81 -28.51 -7.70 0.24
CA ALA A 81 -29.71 -6.91 0.57
C ALA A 81 -29.41 -5.40 0.60
N ILE A 82 -30.27 -4.58 -0.05
CA ILE A 82 -30.12 -3.09 -0.08
C ILE A 82 -30.06 -2.50 1.33
N ASN A 83 -30.75 -3.13 2.29
CA ASN A 83 -30.79 -2.69 3.69
C ASN A 83 -29.63 -3.20 4.56
N LYS A 84 -28.71 -4.03 4.04
CA LYS A 84 -27.50 -4.39 4.79
C LYS A 84 -26.43 -3.32 4.58
N LEU A 85 -26.64 -2.14 5.19
CA LEU A 85 -25.56 -1.21 5.44
C LEU A 85 -24.43 -2.01 6.13
N ASN A 86 -23.26 -2.05 5.52
CA ASN A 86 -22.05 -2.36 6.28
C ASN A 86 -21.87 -1.17 7.23
N THR A 87 -22.48 -1.25 8.41
CA THR A 87 -22.47 -0.22 9.46
C THR A 87 -21.15 -0.15 10.20
N ALA A 88 -20.26 -1.12 9.97
CA ALA A 88 -18.92 -1.09 10.50
C ALA A 88 -18.07 -0.04 9.75
N PRO A 89 -17.44 0.91 10.47
CA PRO A 89 -16.51 1.86 9.88
C PRO A 89 -15.48 1.15 9.01
N GLN A 90 -15.28 1.64 7.80
CA GLN A 90 -14.14 1.21 6.99
C GLN A 90 -12.85 1.80 7.56
N CYS A 91 -11.73 1.26 7.11
CA CYS A 91 -10.41 1.75 7.50
C CYS A 91 -9.59 2.03 6.26
N PHE A 92 -8.99 3.21 6.21
CA PHE A 92 -8.13 3.67 5.13
C PHE A 92 -6.73 3.95 5.63
N VAL A 93 -5.73 3.69 4.81
CA VAL A 93 -4.33 4.10 5.05
C VAL A 93 -3.97 5.16 4.03
N PHE A 94 -3.59 6.35 4.53
CA PHE A 94 -3.13 7.49 3.75
C PHE A 94 -1.63 7.65 3.90
N ARG A 95 -0.88 7.62 2.79
CA ARG A 95 0.55 7.91 2.77
C ARG A 95 0.75 9.35 2.33
N GLN A 96 1.42 10.14 3.16
CA GLN A 96 1.83 11.50 2.82
C GLN A 96 3.33 11.55 2.53
N SER A 97 3.73 12.55 1.74
CA SER A 97 5.14 12.84 1.49
C SER A 97 5.84 13.25 2.80
N PRO A 98 7.10 12.81 3.02
CA PRO A 98 7.89 13.29 4.15
C PRO A 98 8.34 14.75 3.98
N THR A 99 8.35 15.32 2.77
CA THR A 99 8.90 16.65 2.47
C THR A 99 8.20 17.76 3.25
N ASP A 100 6.87 17.72 3.32
CA ASP A 100 6.04 18.77 3.93
C ASP A 100 5.38 18.31 5.24
N GLN A 101 5.96 17.30 5.89
CA GLN A 101 5.37 16.58 7.02
C GLN A 101 4.79 17.50 8.11
N LYS A 102 5.57 18.51 8.53
CA LYS A 102 5.16 19.47 9.57
C LYS A 102 3.95 20.31 9.15
N ALA A 103 3.94 20.80 7.91
CA ALA A 103 2.84 21.61 7.38
C ALA A 103 1.56 20.78 7.22
N LEU A 104 1.69 19.54 6.73
CA LEU A 104 0.58 18.60 6.59
C LEU A 104 -0.01 18.19 7.93
N PHE A 105 0.82 17.96 8.95
CA PHE A 105 0.32 17.65 10.29
C PHE A 105 -0.44 18.83 10.91
N ALA A 106 0.04 20.05 10.72
CA ALA A 106 -0.68 21.25 11.18
C ALA A 106 -2.06 21.41 10.52
N GLU A 107 -2.25 20.92 9.28
CA GLU A 107 -3.56 20.88 8.63
C GLU A 107 -4.45 19.76 9.19
N ILE A 108 -3.87 18.59 9.51
CA ILE A 108 -4.57 17.51 10.22
C ILE A 108 -5.14 18.04 11.55
N GLU A 109 -4.35 18.75 12.35
CA GLU A 109 -4.81 19.33 13.62
C GLU A 109 -6.00 20.30 13.44
N LYS A 110 -6.11 20.95 12.28
CA LYS A 110 -7.23 21.83 11.91
C LYS A 110 -8.42 21.08 11.28
N GLY A 111 -8.37 19.75 11.21
CA GLY A 111 -9.44 18.94 10.65
C GLY A 111 -9.35 18.70 9.15
N ARG A 112 -8.18 18.90 8.53
CA ARG A 112 -7.96 18.73 7.08
C ARG A 112 -6.82 17.76 6.79
N LEU A 113 -7.16 16.55 6.36
CA LEU A 113 -6.18 15.58 5.86
C LEU A 113 -5.92 15.83 4.37
N ARG A 114 -4.75 16.38 4.06
CA ARG A 114 -4.34 16.72 2.70
C ARG A 114 -3.59 15.59 1.99
N GLN A 115 -3.88 15.39 0.71
CA GLN A 115 -3.20 14.46 -0.20
C GLN A 115 -2.99 15.15 -1.56
N GLY A 116 -1.99 14.72 -2.31
CA GLY A 116 -1.86 15.16 -3.68
C GLY A 116 -0.45 15.14 -4.22
N TRP A 117 -0.42 15.19 -5.55
CA TRP A 117 0.71 15.54 -6.40
C TRP A 117 0.08 16.32 -7.56
N SER A 118 -0.01 17.64 -7.50
CA SER A 118 -0.67 18.39 -8.58
C SER A 118 -0.37 19.87 -8.51
N PHE A 119 -0.19 20.50 -9.68
CA PHE A 119 0.06 21.93 -9.86
C PHE A 119 -1.11 22.64 -10.60
N THR A 120 -2.23 21.93 -10.85
CA THR A 120 -3.28 22.34 -11.78
C THR A 120 -4.71 22.16 -11.24
N GLU A 121 -5.62 23.05 -11.66
CA GLU A 121 -7.00 23.11 -11.16
C GLU A 121 -7.90 21.95 -11.62
N GLY A 122 -7.62 21.34 -12.77
CA GLY A 122 -8.45 20.30 -13.37
C GLY A 122 -8.38 18.92 -12.70
N LEU A 123 -7.61 18.76 -11.61
CA LEU A 123 -7.37 17.47 -10.96
C LEU A 123 -8.35 17.13 -9.83
N SER A 124 -9.50 17.79 -9.76
CA SER A 124 -10.54 17.40 -8.80
C SER A 124 -11.08 16.01 -9.11
N LEU A 125 -11.22 15.16 -8.09
CA LEU A 125 -11.87 13.85 -8.24
C LEU A 125 -13.38 13.96 -8.48
N LEU A 126 -13.99 15.11 -8.17
CA LEU A 126 -15.43 15.35 -8.40
C LEU A 126 -15.75 15.62 -9.87
N SER A 127 -14.75 15.98 -10.67
CA SER A 127 -14.88 16.18 -12.12
C SER A 127 -15.06 14.87 -12.90
N GLY A 128 -14.91 13.73 -12.23
CA GLY A 128 -15.02 12.42 -12.85
C GLY A 128 -13.73 11.94 -13.51
N LYS A 129 -13.73 10.66 -13.86
CA LYS A 129 -12.53 9.92 -14.29
C LYS A 129 -11.88 10.49 -15.55
N GLU A 130 -12.70 10.77 -16.57
CA GLU A 130 -12.22 11.19 -17.89
C GLU A 130 -11.56 12.56 -17.82
N GLN A 131 -12.23 13.54 -17.18
CA GLN A 131 -11.70 14.89 -17.00
C GLN A 131 -10.41 14.88 -16.16
N PHE A 132 -10.38 14.08 -15.09
CA PHE A 132 -9.17 13.91 -14.30
C PHE A 132 -8.01 13.35 -15.14
N ILE A 133 -8.23 12.28 -15.90
CA ILE A 133 -7.17 11.65 -16.72
C ILE A 133 -6.65 12.66 -17.75
N GLN A 134 -7.54 13.35 -18.45
CA GLN A 134 -7.17 14.35 -19.45
C GLN A 134 -6.34 15.48 -18.84
N ALA A 135 -6.79 16.05 -17.71
CA ALA A 135 -6.08 17.11 -17.02
C ALA A 135 -4.72 16.65 -16.47
N PHE A 136 -4.62 15.37 -16.08
CA PHE A 136 -3.40 14.79 -15.53
C PHE A 136 -2.34 14.56 -16.61
N GLU A 137 -2.74 13.99 -17.74
CA GLU A 137 -1.86 13.78 -18.90
C GLU A 137 -1.34 15.10 -19.48
N GLN A 138 -2.14 16.17 -19.42
CA GLN A 138 -1.71 17.52 -19.77
C GLN A 138 -0.70 18.09 -18.78
N ALA A 139 -0.82 17.77 -17.49
CA ALA A 139 0.03 18.31 -16.45
C ALA A 139 1.39 17.58 -16.33
N THR A 140 1.44 16.28 -16.64
CA THR A 140 2.67 15.48 -16.59
C THR A 140 2.60 14.22 -17.44
N THR A 141 3.74 13.84 -18.02
CA THR A 141 3.94 12.56 -18.72
C THR A 141 4.66 11.52 -17.87
N GLN A 142 5.11 11.88 -16.66
CA GLN A 142 5.95 11.01 -15.84
C GLN A 142 5.17 9.87 -15.17
N TRP A 143 3.86 10.02 -15.01
CA TRP A 143 3.03 9.10 -14.23
C TRP A 143 1.79 8.65 -15.00
N ASP A 144 1.38 7.41 -14.75
CA ASP A 144 0.16 6.81 -15.33
C ASP A 144 -1.10 7.43 -14.68
N ALA A 145 -1.83 8.22 -15.46
CA ALA A 145 -3.04 8.92 -15.04
C ALA A 145 -4.15 7.96 -14.56
N VAL A 146 -4.33 6.81 -15.22
CA VAL A 146 -5.34 5.80 -14.87
C VAL A 146 -5.03 5.19 -13.51
N LYS A 147 -3.76 4.87 -13.26
CA LYS A 147 -3.29 4.35 -11.97
C LYS A 147 -3.43 5.38 -10.86
N GLN A 148 -3.16 6.65 -11.13
CA GLN A 148 -3.33 7.73 -10.16
C GLN A 148 -4.79 7.94 -9.81
N TRP A 149 -5.69 7.99 -10.82
CA TRP A 149 -7.13 7.99 -10.59
C TRP A 149 -7.56 6.79 -9.73
N GLY A 150 -7.19 5.56 -10.10
CA GLY A 150 -7.57 4.35 -9.37
C GLY A 150 -7.09 4.31 -7.91
N THR A 151 -6.09 5.11 -7.57
CA THR A 151 -5.60 5.26 -6.20
C THR A 151 -6.30 6.40 -5.47
N LEU A 152 -6.35 7.61 -6.05
CA LEU A 152 -6.89 8.80 -5.41
C LEU A 152 -8.42 8.77 -5.32
N SER A 153 -9.13 8.27 -6.34
CA SER A 153 -10.60 8.14 -6.34
C SER A 153 -11.16 7.36 -5.15
N ARG A 154 -10.35 6.54 -4.47
CA ARG A 154 -10.72 5.87 -3.21
C ARG A 154 -11.10 6.85 -2.09
N MET A 155 -10.62 8.09 -2.16
CA MET A 155 -11.00 9.19 -1.28
C MET A 155 -12.50 9.49 -1.34
N LEU A 156 -13.15 9.30 -2.50
CA LEU A 156 -14.59 9.47 -2.68
C LEU A 156 -15.42 8.41 -1.93
N ASN A 157 -14.82 7.26 -1.61
CA ASN A 157 -15.49 6.18 -0.88
C ASN A 157 -15.47 6.36 0.64
N ILE A 158 -14.78 7.39 1.14
CA ILE A 158 -14.65 7.64 2.58
C ILE A 158 -15.92 8.30 3.09
N LYS A 159 -16.51 7.70 4.12
CA LYS A 159 -17.75 8.14 4.74
C LYS A 159 -17.49 8.64 6.16
N THR A 160 -18.43 9.44 6.66
CA THR A 160 -18.40 9.91 8.04
C THR A 160 -18.27 8.73 9.01
N GLY A 161 -17.33 8.86 9.97
CA GLY A 161 -17.05 7.83 10.97
C GLY A 161 -16.02 6.78 10.54
N ASP A 162 -15.65 6.71 9.26
CA ASP A 162 -14.57 5.81 8.80
C ASP A 162 -13.23 6.18 9.47
N TYR A 163 -12.43 5.16 9.75
CA TYR A 163 -11.10 5.32 10.32
C TYR A 163 -10.08 5.63 9.24
N ILE A 164 -9.23 6.61 9.50
CA ILE A 164 -8.10 6.96 8.65
C ILE A 164 -6.82 6.84 9.47
N VAL A 165 -5.84 6.14 8.89
CA VAL A 165 -4.52 5.91 9.47
C VAL A 165 -3.48 6.58 8.58
N VAL A 166 -2.65 7.44 9.16
CA VAL A 166 -1.58 8.16 8.46
C VAL A 166 -0.24 7.75 9.06
N PRO A 167 0.51 6.86 8.40
CA PRO A 167 1.81 6.42 8.88
C PRO A 167 2.83 7.55 8.82
N LYS A 168 3.78 7.55 9.76
CA LYS A 168 4.87 8.54 9.82
C LYS A 168 4.33 9.97 9.96
N GLN A 169 3.34 10.14 10.84
CA GLN A 169 2.82 11.45 11.24
C GLN A 169 2.65 11.45 12.77
N PRO A 170 2.99 12.54 13.47
CA PRO A 170 3.63 13.77 12.97
C PRO A 170 5.11 13.60 12.57
N ASP A 171 5.72 12.46 12.91
CA ASP A 171 7.14 12.19 12.65
C ASP A 171 7.36 10.70 12.29
N SER A 172 8.62 10.31 12.05
CA SER A 172 8.98 8.95 11.64
C SER A 172 8.73 7.86 12.70
N LYS A 173 8.56 8.24 13.96
CA LYS A 173 8.33 7.33 15.10
C LYS A 173 6.85 7.12 15.40
N HIS A 174 5.96 7.87 14.76
CA HIS A 174 4.53 7.82 15.03
C HIS A 174 3.68 7.49 13.79
N PHE A 175 2.45 7.10 14.04
CA PHE A 175 1.35 7.16 13.09
C PHE A 175 0.16 7.86 13.72
N THR A 176 -0.66 8.50 12.91
CA THR A 176 -1.86 9.20 13.37
C THR A 176 -3.09 8.41 12.98
N ILE A 177 -4.05 8.28 13.90
CA ILE A 177 -5.38 7.71 13.65
C ILE A 177 -6.45 8.77 13.91
N MET A 178 -7.50 8.77 13.09
CA MET A 178 -8.57 9.78 13.12
C MET A 178 -9.85 9.22 12.49
N LYS A 179 -10.97 9.91 12.69
CA LYS A 179 -12.25 9.66 12.02
C LYS A 179 -12.53 10.70 10.95
N ALA A 180 -13.05 10.26 9.82
CA ALA A 180 -13.60 11.16 8.81
C ALA A 180 -14.87 11.85 9.32
N LYS A 181 -15.05 13.11 8.96
CA LYS A 181 -16.26 13.91 9.24
C LYS A 181 -16.81 14.50 7.94
N PRO A 182 -18.11 14.83 7.88
CA PRO A 182 -18.63 15.52 6.72
C PRO A 182 -18.04 16.92 6.59
N ARG A 183 -18.01 17.42 5.35
CA ARG A 183 -17.85 18.83 5.02
C ARG A 183 -18.94 19.67 5.67
N GLU A 184 -18.72 20.98 5.73
CA GLU A 184 -19.70 21.93 6.29
C GLU A 184 -21.03 21.92 5.53
N ASP A 185 -21.01 21.61 4.22
CA ASP A 185 -22.19 21.47 3.37
C ASP A 185 -22.89 20.09 3.46
N GLY A 186 -22.29 19.13 4.17
CA GLY A 186 -22.85 17.79 4.37
C GLY A 186 -22.77 16.84 3.15
N LEU A 187 -22.20 17.25 2.01
CA LEU A 187 -22.25 16.47 0.76
C LEU A 187 -21.26 15.29 0.71
N GLY A 188 -20.35 15.19 1.66
CA GLY A 188 -19.37 14.12 1.75
C GLY A 188 -18.20 14.47 2.64
N CYS A 189 -17.17 13.63 2.64
CA CYS A 189 -15.93 13.90 3.39
C CYS A 189 -14.80 14.48 2.52
N TYR A 190 -14.92 14.39 1.19
CA TYR A 190 -13.90 14.82 0.23
C TYR A 190 -14.15 16.24 -0.28
N ASP A 191 -13.08 17.02 -0.36
CA ASP A 191 -13.04 18.35 -0.97
C ASP A 191 -11.79 18.51 -1.86
N PHE A 192 -11.84 19.49 -2.75
CA PHE A 192 -10.70 19.91 -3.58
C PHE A 192 -10.55 21.43 -3.44
N ILE A 193 -9.52 21.85 -2.71
CA ILE A 193 -9.37 23.24 -2.27
C ILE A 193 -8.06 23.85 -2.72
N GLU A 194 -7.87 25.13 -2.41
CA GLU A 194 -6.66 25.85 -2.78
C GLU A 194 -5.35 25.21 -2.31
N PRO A 195 -4.25 25.41 -3.08
CA PRO A 195 -2.94 24.87 -2.76
C PRO A 195 -2.48 25.23 -1.35
N LEU A 196 -1.81 24.28 -0.71
CA LEU A 196 -1.19 24.54 0.58
C LEU A 196 0.06 25.41 0.37
N LYS A 197 -0.03 26.68 0.78
CA LYS A 197 1.01 27.69 0.61
C LYS A 197 2.37 27.19 1.12
N GLY A 198 3.40 27.30 0.28
CA GLY A 198 4.79 26.94 0.64
C GLY A 198 5.07 25.44 0.65
N THR A 199 4.27 24.62 -0.04
CA THR A 199 4.48 23.17 -0.20
C THR A 199 4.38 22.78 -1.68
N ASN A 200 4.73 21.53 -2.02
CA ASN A 200 4.67 21.02 -3.40
C ASN A 200 3.26 20.58 -3.87
N ASP A 201 2.24 21.13 -3.20
CA ASP A 201 0.79 21.16 -3.47
C ASP A 201 -0.05 19.88 -3.17
N TYR A 202 -1.01 20.04 -2.26
CA TYR A 202 -1.90 19.03 -1.67
C TYR A 202 -3.35 19.54 -1.62
N ARG A 203 -3.97 19.68 -2.79
CA ARG A 203 -5.33 20.21 -2.97
C ARG A 203 -6.44 19.24 -2.55
N HIS A 204 -6.20 17.93 -2.59
CA HIS A 204 -7.19 16.93 -2.18
C HIS A 204 -7.31 16.88 -0.66
N VAL A 205 -8.51 17.08 -0.14
CA VAL A 205 -8.75 17.14 1.30
C VAL A 205 -9.80 16.12 1.70
N ILE A 206 -9.51 15.38 2.78
CA ILE A 206 -10.54 14.71 3.58
C ILE A 206 -10.75 15.50 4.85
N HIS A 207 -12.00 15.82 5.14
CA HIS A 207 -12.39 16.45 6.39
C HIS A 207 -12.36 15.40 7.51
N ILE A 208 -11.69 15.74 8.61
CA ILE A 208 -11.54 14.85 9.76
C ILE A 208 -12.04 15.52 11.04
N ASP A 209 -12.50 14.71 11.99
CA ASP A 209 -12.87 15.16 13.33
C ASP A 209 -11.61 15.44 14.16
N PRO A 210 -11.30 16.72 14.50
CA PRO A 210 -10.11 17.04 15.29
C PRO A 210 -10.12 16.38 16.68
N ALA A 211 -11.31 16.20 17.27
CA ALA A 211 -11.44 15.55 18.58
C ALA A 211 -11.10 14.05 18.52
N SER A 212 -11.15 13.43 17.34
CA SER A 212 -10.82 12.03 17.14
C SER A 212 -9.32 11.77 16.93
N ILE A 213 -8.51 12.80 16.68
CA ILE A 213 -7.09 12.65 16.37
C ILE A 213 -6.38 11.98 17.55
N GLN A 214 -5.64 10.91 17.26
CA GLN A 214 -4.71 10.27 18.18
C GLN A 214 -3.38 10.01 17.48
N VAL A 215 -2.29 10.35 18.16
CA VAL A 215 -0.92 10.09 17.72
C VAL A 215 -0.41 8.88 18.48
N VAL A 216 0.07 7.88 17.75
CA VAL A 216 0.48 6.59 18.31
C VAL A 216 1.94 6.33 17.96
N HIS A 217 2.78 6.13 18.98
CA HIS A 217 4.18 5.76 18.81
C HIS A 217 4.27 4.32 18.32
N TYR A 218 5.12 4.00 17.33
CA TYR A 218 5.28 2.64 16.78
C TYR A 218 5.79 1.56 17.77
N GLU A 219 6.04 1.96 19.01
CA GLU A 219 6.56 1.16 20.11
C GLU A 219 5.67 1.26 21.35
N ALA A 220 4.51 1.92 21.25
CA ALA A 220 3.46 1.76 22.24
C ALA A 220 2.95 0.31 22.24
N MET A 221 2.26 -0.08 23.32
CA MET A 221 1.69 -1.41 23.45
C MET A 221 0.34 -1.46 22.72
N TYR A 222 0.30 -2.15 21.58
CA TYR A 222 -0.91 -2.37 20.79
C TYR A 222 -0.76 -3.63 19.92
N PRO A 223 -1.84 -4.13 19.29
CA PRO A 223 -1.76 -5.35 18.49
C PRO A 223 -0.72 -5.28 17.37
N ALA A 224 0.21 -6.24 17.34
CA ALA A 224 1.36 -6.28 16.43
C ALA A 224 0.97 -6.22 14.93
N VAL A 225 -0.26 -6.63 14.60
CA VAL A 225 -0.82 -6.57 13.24
C VAL A 225 -0.77 -5.17 12.63
N ILE A 226 -0.93 -4.12 13.43
CA ILE A 226 -0.87 -2.73 12.96
C ILE A 226 0.53 -2.40 12.47
N LYS A 227 1.54 -2.64 13.31
CA LYS A 227 2.94 -2.34 13.01
C LYS A 227 3.42 -3.11 11.78
N ARG A 228 3.09 -4.40 11.70
CA ARG A 228 3.44 -5.26 10.56
C ARG A 228 2.86 -4.72 9.25
N LEU A 229 1.58 -4.37 9.25
CA LEU A 229 0.89 -3.94 8.03
C LEU A 229 1.25 -2.52 7.59
N LEU A 230 1.46 -1.59 8.52
CA LEU A 230 1.93 -0.24 8.18
C LEU A 230 3.36 -0.21 7.61
N LYS A 231 4.15 -1.27 7.81
CA LYS A 231 5.47 -1.46 7.19
C LYS A 231 5.43 -2.29 5.89
N SER A 232 4.30 -2.91 5.57
CA SER A 232 4.19 -3.80 4.41
C SER A 232 4.05 -3.04 3.09
N ARG A 233 4.52 -3.64 1.98
CA ARG A 233 4.30 -3.14 0.62
C ARG A 233 2.81 -3.11 0.22
N ALA A 234 1.95 -3.88 0.88
CA ALA A 234 0.52 -3.96 0.57
C ALA A 234 -0.24 -2.64 0.75
N TYR A 235 0.32 -1.70 1.52
CA TYR A 235 -0.24 -0.36 1.76
C TYR A 235 0.78 0.73 1.40
N SER A 236 1.53 0.54 0.30
CA SER A 236 2.50 1.51 -0.22
C SER A 236 1.86 2.57 -1.12
N SER A 237 0.67 2.33 -1.67
CA SER A 237 -0.02 3.31 -2.50
C SER A 237 -0.44 4.55 -1.69
N PRO A 238 -0.59 5.72 -2.35
CA PRO A 238 -1.12 6.96 -1.78
C PRO A 238 -2.30 6.80 -0.80
N VAL A 239 -3.35 6.10 -1.23
CA VAL A 239 -4.58 5.87 -0.49
C VAL A 239 -4.95 4.42 -0.63
N ASN A 240 -5.14 3.71 0.48
CA ASN A 240 -5.47 2.30 0.49
C ASN A 240 -6.73 2.05 1.32
N MET A 241 -7.63 1.22 0.81
CA MET A 241 -8.69 0.62 1.61
C MET A 241 -8.14 -0.63 2.29
N VAL A 242 -8.23 -0.69 3.61
CA VAL A 242 -7.79 -1.87 4.36
C VAL A 242 -8.79 -2.99 4.14
N ARG A 243 -8.32 -4.16 3.68
CA ARG A 243 -9.14 -5.37 3.55
C ARG A 243 -9.00 -6.34 4.72
N LYS A 244 -7.89 -6.27 5.47
CA LYS A 244 -7.59 -7.21 6.56
C LYS A 244 -8.43 -6.91 7.80
N LYS A 245 -9.37 -7.81 8.14
CA LYS A 245 -10.30 -7.67 9.28
C LYS A 245 -9.59 -7.36 10.61
N GLY A 246 -8.56 -8.14 10.96
CA GLY A 246 -7.82 -7.94 12.20
C GLY A 246 -7.09 -6.59 12.30
N PHE A 247 -6.75 -5.94 11.17
CA PHE A 247 -6.23 -4.58 11.22
C PHE A 247 -7.33 -3.57 11.54
N LYS A 248 -8.52 -3.72 10.92
CA LYS A 248 -9.68 -2.85 11.21
C LYS A 248 -10.08 -2.93 12.68
N GLU A 249 -10.18 -4.16 13.19
CA GLU A 249 -10.51 -4.43 14.60
C GLU A 249 -9.45 -3.79 15.52
N ALA A 250 -8.16 -3.97 15.25
CA ALA A 250 -7.11 -3.36 16.07
C ALA A 250 -7.13 -1.82 16.06
N ILE A 251 -7.41 -1.19 14.92
CA ILE A 251 -7.56 0.28 14.84
C ILE A 251 -8.79 0.74 15.61
N HIS A 252 -9.90 0.01 15.50
CA HIS A 252 -11.13 0.30 16.26
C HIS A 252 -10.88 0.25 17.77
N THR A 253 -10.21 -0.79 18.26
CA THR A 253 -9.78 -0.93 19.66
C THR A 253 -8.93 0.27 20.10
N LEU A 254 -7.92 0.68 19.32
CA LEU A 254 -7.10 1.85 19.67
C LEU A 254 -7.93 3.14 19.80
N MET A 255 -8.92 3.30 18.93
CA MET A 255 -9.77 4.50 18.92
C MET A 255 -10.74 4.58 20.10
N ILE A 256 -11.05 3.46 20.75
CA ILE A 256 -12.08 3.38 21.81
C ILE A 256 -11.47 3.11 23.19
N GLU A 257 -10.52 2.19 23.29
CA GLU A 257 -10.14 1.57 24.57
C GLU A 257 -8.87 2.19 25.18
N PHE A 258 -8.09 2.95 24.42
CA PHE A 258 -6.78 3.42 24.86
C PHE A 258 -6.77 4.91 25.23
N ASN A 259 -5.98 5.24 26.26
CA ASN A 259 -5.71 6.63 26.63
C ASN A 259 -4.76 7.25 25.60
N LYS A 260 -5.17 8.37 24.99
CA LYS A 260 -4.39 9.11 23.98
C LYS A 260 -2.98 9.46 24.44
N THR A 261 -2.79 9.72 25.74
CA THR A 261 -1.50 10.14 26.29
C THR A 261 -0.49 8.98 26.34
N GLU A 262 -0.95 7.77 26.67
CA GLU A 262 -0.11 6.57 26.75
C GLU A 262 0.36 6.12 25.37
N LEU A 263 -0.52 6.20 24.37
CA LEU A 263 -0.18 5.82 23.00
C LEU A 263 0.87 6.72 22.35
N LYS A 264 1.01 7.97 22.81
CA LYS A 264 1.94 8.93 22.23
C LYS A 264 3.41 8.66 22.59
N GLN A 265 3.68 7.78 23.56
CA GLN A 265 5.04 7.48 24.01
C GLN A 265 5.43 6.03 23.69
N ALA A 266 6.73 5.81 23.48
CA ALA A 266 7.25 4.45 23.44
C ALA A 266 6.98 3.77 24.77
N HIS A 267 6.49 2.52 24.75
CA HIS A 267 6.34 1.77 25.98
C HIS A 267 7.75 1.51 26.57
N PRO A 268 8.03 1.85 27.85
CA PRO A 268 9.39 1.78 28.39
C PRO A 268 10.04 0.40 28.25
N LEU A 269 9.25 -0.67 28.42
CA LEU A 269 9.74 -2.04 28.20
C LEU A 269 10.07 -2.31 26.73
N GLN A 270 9.28 -1.82 25.78
CA GLN A 270 9.54 -2.01 24.34
C GLN A 270 10.81 -1.27 23.90
N ALA A 271 11.01 -0.05 24.40
CA ALA A 271 12.23 0.71 24.17
C ALA A 271 13.46 -0.03 24.72
N LYS A 272 13.38 -0.49 25.99
CA LYS A 272 14.45 -1.30 26.61
C LYS A 272 14.70 -2.61 25.86
N MET A 273 13.65 -3.31 25.41
CA MET A 273 13.80 -4.54 24.62
C MET A 273 14.53 -4.29 23.31
N LYS A 274 14.27 -3.18 22.61
CA LYS A 274 15.02 -2.83 21.40
C LYS A 274 16.49 -2.55 21.67
N GLU A 275 16.82 -1.90 22.79
CA GLU A 275 18.20 -1.70 23.19
C GLU A 275 18.88 -3.03 23.52
N VAL A 276 18.15 -3.98 24.12
CA VAL A 276 18.63 -5.36 24.33
C VAL A 276 18.84 -6.07 22.99
N GLU A 277 17.87 -6.04 22.07
CA GLU A 277 17.99 -6.63 20.73
C GLU A 277 19.18 -6.06 19.96
N LYS A 278 19.35 -4.73 19.97
CA LYS A 278 20.48 -4.08 19.30
C LYS A 278 21.81 -4.56 19.87
N ARG A 279 21.93 -4.66 21.20
CA ARG A 279 23.13 -5.19 21.86
C ARG A 279 23.36 -6.65 21.49
N LEU A 280 22.32 -7.48 21.50
CA LEU A 280 22.40 -8.89 21.10
C LEU A 280 22.94 -9.03 19.67
N TYR A 281 22.44 -8.24 18.71
CA TYR A 281 22.93 -8.29 17.33
C TYR A 281 24.39 -7.81 17.22
N GLN A 282 24.78 -6.79 17.99
CA GLN A 282 26.17 -6.32 18.03
C GLN A 282 27.10 -7.37 18.63
N GLU A 283 26.70 -8.02 19.72
CA GLU A 283 27.44 -9.14 20.33
C GLU A 283 27.55 -10.31 19.37
N TRP A 284 26.47 -10.68 18.68
CA TRP A 284 26.49 -11.69 17.62
C TRP A 284 27.50 -11.36 16.52
N VAL A 285 27.56 -10.10 16.08
CA VAL A 285 28.52 -9.64 15.06
C VAL A 285 29.96 -9.77 15.57
N GLU A 286 30.25 -9.40 16.82
CA GLU A 286 31.59 -9.58 17.39
C GLU A 286 31.97 -11.07 17.46
N GLU A 287 31.05 -11.95 17.86
CA GLU A 287 31.31 -13.39 17.86
C GLU A 287 31.52 -13.95 16.44
N ALA A 288 30.73 -13.50 15.46
CA ALA A 288 30.92 -13.87 14.06
C ALA A 288 32.28 -13.39 13.51
N ARG A 289 32.79 -12.25 13.99
CA ARG A 289 34.12 -11.73 13.62
C ARG A 289 35.26 -12.61 14.17
N ASN A 290 35.03 -13.37 15.24
CA ASN A 290 36.00 -14.31 15.81
C ASN A 290 36.16 -15.59 14.97
N LEU A 291 35.22 -15.89 14.07
CA LEU A 291 35.31 -17.03 13.15
C LEU A 291 36.42 -16.84 12.10
N THR A 292 36.86 -17.92 11.48
CA THR A 292 37.66 -17.81 10.25
C THR A 292 36.79 -17.29 9.11
N PRO A 293 37.35 -16.62 8.08
CA PRO A 293 36.57 -16.20 6.91
C PRO A 293 35.77 -17.35 6.28
N SER A 294 36.40 -18.51 6.12
CA SER A 294 35.75 -19.71 5.59
C SER A 294 34.60 -20.22 6.48
N ASP A 295 34.74 -20.17 7.80
CA ASP A 295 33.66 -20.59 8.69
C ASP A 295 32.49 -19.60 8.66
N PHE A 296 32.77 -18.31 8.52
CA PHE A 296 31.71 -17.31 8.35
C PHE A 296 30.97 -17.47 7.01
N GLU A 297 31.67 -17.78 5.92
CA GLU A 297 31.03 -18.15 4.63
C GLU A 297 30.11 -19.37 4.79
N LYS A 298 30.50 -20.38 5.59
CA LYS A 298 29.63 -21.53 5.89
C LYS A 298 28.38 -21.14 6.68
N VAL A 299 28.48 -20.18 7.59
CA VAL A 299 27.30 -19.63 8.31
C VAL A 299 26.34 -18.99 7.31
N VAL A 300 26.84 -18.14 6.40
CA VAL A 300 26.03 -17.51 5.34
C VAL A 300 25.38 -18.58 4.46
N LYS A 301 26.14 -19.58 4.01
CA LYS A 301 25.59 -20.70 3.21
C LYS A 301 24.45 -21.41 3.93
N SER A 302 24.65 -21.79 5.19
CA SER A 302 23.66 -22.51 6.00
C SER A 302 22.38 -21.68 6.20
N PHE A 303 22.54 -20.38 6.43
CA PHE A 303 21.42 -19.43 6.50
C PHE A 303 20.61 -19.40 5.19
N MET A 304 21.29 -19.32 4.04
CA MET A 304 20.62 -19.30 2.74
C MET A 304 19.85 -20.61 2.48
N GLU A 305 20.44 -21.76 2.79
CA GLU A 305 19.77 -23.08 2.68
C GLU A 305 18.53 -23.15 3.58
N ALA A 306 18.64 -22.74 4.85
CA ALA A 306 17.53 -22.68 5.79
C ALA A 306 16.39 -21.74 5.32
N LYS A 307 16.70 -20.75 4.47
CA LYS A 307 15.72 -19.85 3.85
C LYS A 307 15.18 -20.33 2.51
N GLY A 308 15.41 -21.60 2.16
CA GLY A 308 14.87 -22.25 0.99
C GLY A 308 15.55 -21.84 -0.32
N PHE A 309 16.80 -21.35 -0.25
CA PHE A 309 17.62 -21.13 -1.44
C PHE A 309 18.31 -22.44 -1.83
N THR A 310 18.42 -22.70 -3.14
CA THR A 310 19.18 -23.83 -3.67
C THR A 310 20.60 -23.39 -3.96
N ILE A 311 21.59 -23.93 -3.25
CA ILE A 311 23.00 -23.62 -3.50
C ILE A 311 23.46 -24.28 -4.80
N LYS A 312 23.97 -23.47 -5.74
CA LYS A 312 24.50 -23.95 -7.02
C LYS A 312 26.02 -24.05 -7.01
N ARG A 313 26.69 -23.14 -6.31
CA ARG A 313 28.15 -23.11 -6.21
C ARG A 313 28.62 -22.36 -4.97
N ALA A 314 29.75 -22.78 -4.40
CA ALA A 314 30.51 -22.01 -3.42
C ALA A 314 31.90 -21.71 -3.99
N ASN A 315 32.48 -20.56 -3.62
CA ASN A 315 33.83 -20.11 -3.92
C ASN A 315 34.20 -20.20 -5.41
N HIS A 316 33.99 -19.11 -6.15
CA HIS A 316 34.29 -19.04 -7.56
C HIS A 316 34.99 -17.73 -7.95
N TYR A 317 36.26 -17.88 -8.30
CA TYR A 317 37.04 -16.86 -8.99
C TYR A 317 37.06 -17.14 -10.50
N ASP A 318 36.75 -16.14 -11.32
CA ASP A 318 36.68 -16.25 -12.79
C ASP A 318 38.03 -16.06 -13.50
N ARG A 319 39.09 -15.71 -12.75
CA ARG A 319 40.45 -15.38 -13.25
C ARG A 319 40.55 -14.10 -14.07
N LEU A 320 39.48 -13.32 -14.15
CA LEU A 320 39.37 -12.03 -14.82
C LEU A 320 39.07 -10.89 -13.82
N GLY A 321 39.06 -11.20 -12.52
CA GLY A 321 38.84 -10.27 -11.42
C GLY A 321 37.50 -10.46 -10.71
N GLY A 322 36.57 -11.19 -11.32
CA GLY A 322 35.31 -11.57 -10.70
C GLY A 322 35.50 -12.66 -9.66
N ASP A 323 34.89 -12.46 -8.51
CA ASP A 323 34.97 -13.37 -7.37
C ASP A 323 33.61 -13.41 -6.66
N ILE A 324 33.23 -14.59 -6.19
CA ILE A 324 32.05 -14.82 -5.36
C ILE A 324 32.30 -15.94 -4.36
N ASP A 325 31.72 -15.80 -3.18
CA ASP A 325 31.77 -16.83 -2.15
C ASP A 325 30.57 -17.79 -2.28
N LEU A 326 29.42 -17.30 -2.75
CA LEU A 326 28.22 -18.12 -2.92
C LEU A 326 27.41 -17.76 -4.17
N LYS A 327 26.95 -18.79 -4.88
CA LYS A 327 25.92 -18.71 -5.92
C LYS A 327 24.74 -19.60 -5.54
N CYS A 328 23.56 -19.03 -5.45
CA CYS A 328 22.33 -19.77 -5.16
C CYS A 328 21.15 -19.29 -6.01
N THR A 329 20.06 -20.07 -6.05
CA THR A 329 18.82 -19.68 -6.73
C THR A 329 17.61 -19.83 -5.83
N LYS A 330 16.56 -19.07 -6.12
CA LYS A 330 15.27 -19.18 -5.45
C LYS A 330 14.13 -18.82 -6.40
N GLU A 331 13.06 -19.58 -6.35
CA GLU A 331 11.82 -19.26 -7.04
C GLU A 331 11.06 -18.18 -6.25
N VAL A 332 10.72 -17.09 -6.94
CA VAL A 332 9.95 -15.98 -6.38
C VAL A 332 8.59 -15.98 -7.06
N PRO A 333 7.47 -16.06 -6.31
CA PRO A 333 6.14 -15.96 -6.88
C PRO A 333 5.89 -14.56 -7.42
N LEU A 334 5.42 -14.48 -8.66
CA LEU A 334 4.95 -13.28 -9.32
C LEU A 334 3.42 -13.23 -9.20
N HIS A 335 2.93 -12.19 -8.56
CA HIS A 335 1.51 -11.87 -8.60
C HIS A 335 1.24 -11.04 -9.85
N THR A 336 1.03 -11.72 -10.98
CA THR A 336 0.44 -11.07 -12.16
C THR A 336 -1.09 -11.16 -12.07
N PRO A 337 -1.83 -10.16 -12.58
CA PRO A 337 -3.28 -10.18 -12.56
C PRO A 337 -3.90 -11.23 -13.51
N PHE A 338 -3.09 -11.88 -14.35
CA PHE A 338 -3.55 -12.82 -15.36
C PHE A 338 -3.29 -14.28 -14.94
N GLU A 339 -2.09 -14.60 -14.42
CA GLU A 339 -1.74 -15.95 -13.97
C GLU A 339 -0.70 -15.94 -12.83
N PRO A 340 -0.76 -16.89 -11.88
CA PRO A 340 0.34 -17.13 -10.96
C PRO A 340 1.54 -17.66 -11.75
N SER A 341 2.65 -16.92 -11.74
CA SER A 341 3.92 -17.38 -12.32
C SER A 341 5.02 -17.35 -11.27
N VAL A 342 6.08 -18.11 -11.50
CA VAL A 342 7.28 -18.12 -10.66
C VAL A 342 8.47 -17.67 -11.50
N MET A 343 9.33 -16.87 -10.89
CA MET A 343 10.58 -16.42 -11.49
C MET A 343 11.73 -17.02 -10.70
N GLU A 344 12.61 -17.78 -11.36
CA GLU A 344 13.87 -18.17 -10.73
C GLU A 344 14.82 -16.97 -10.74
N VAL A 345 15.25 -16.54 -9.56
CA VAL A 345 16.26 -15.50 -9.38
C VAL A 345 17.57 -16.16 -8.97
N THR A 346 18.67 -15.80 -9.64
CA THR A 346 20.02 -16.21 -9.27
C THR A 346 20.69 -15.14 -8.42
N TYR A 347 21.28 -15.55 -7.30
CA TYR A 347 21.97 -14.67 -6.36
C TYR A 347 23.47 -14.94 -6.41
N TYR A 348 24.24 -13.88 -6.63
CA TYR A 348 25.71 -13.88 -6.54
C TYR A 348 26.09 -13.10 -5.28
N ILE A 349 26.76 -13.76 -4.35
CA ILE A 349 27.04 -13.22 -3.02
C ILE A 349 28.54 -13.22 -2.77
N GLN A 350 29.06 -12.04 -2.43
CA GLN A 350 30.39 -11.87 -1.87
C GLN A 350 30.25 -11.57 -0.37
N VAL A 351 31.01 -12.27 0.44
CA VAL A 351 31.07 -12.21 1.89
C VAL A 351 32.41 -11.61 2.30
N LYS A 352 32.40 -10.59 3.16
CA LYS A 352 33.62 -9.98 3.72
C LYS A 352 33.56 -9.99 5.25
N LYS A 353 34.47 -10.75 5.87
CA LYS A 353 34.67 -10.72 7.33
C LYS A 353 35.55 -9.53 7.71
N HIS A 354 34.94 -8.34 7.84
CA HIS A 354 35.65 -7.09 8.09
C HIS A 354 35.10 -6.34 9.31
N LYS A 355 35.93 -5.54 9.99
CA LYS A 355 35.54 -4.64 11.09
C LYS A 355 35.87 -3.20 10.68
N GLY A 356 35.06 -2.21 11.08
CA GLY A 356 35.17 -0.85 10.58
C GLY A 356 34.43 -0.67 9.25
N ILE A 357 35.05 0.00 8.27
CA ILE A 357 34.39 0.40 7.01
C ILE A 357 34.81 -0.51 5.84
N THR A 358 33.86 -1.15 5.17
CA THR A 358 34.13 -1.93 3.95
C THR A 358 34.12 -1.05 2.70
N GLY A 359 35.17 -1.17 1.88
CA GLY A 359 35.30 -0.45 0.60
C GLY A 359 34.69 -1.18 -0.61
N ALA A 360 34.77 -0.53 -1.78
CA ALA A 360 34.08 -0.93 -3.01
C ALA A 360 34.59 -2.22 -3.69
N THR A 361 35.68 -2.84 -3.21
CA THR A 361 36.32 -4.00 -3.88
C THR A 361 35.35 -5.16 -4.10
N GLY A 362 34.53 -5.50 -3.11
CA GLY A 362 33.55 -6.59 -3.23
C GLY A 362 32.48 -6.33 -4.31
N VAL A 363 32.05 -5.08 -4.44
CA VAL A 363 31.11 -4.66 -5.51
C VAL A 363 31.75 -4.82 -6.89
N LYS A 364 33.01 -4.42 -7.04
CA LYS A 364 33.76 -4.58 -8.29
C LYS A 364 33.91 -6.05 -8.69
N GLN A 365 34.22 -6.93 -7.73
CA GLN A 365 34.32 -8.38 -7.95
C GLN A 365 32.98 -8.96 -8.42
N LEU A 366 31.86 -8.56 -7.81
CA LEU A 366 30.53 -9.01 -8.20
C LEU A 366 30.14 -8.54 -9.61
N ASN A 367 30.46 -7.29 -9.96
CA ASN A 367 30.19 -6.74 -11.29
C ASN A 367 30.97 -7.51 -12.37
N GLN A 368 32.27 -7.69 -12.18
CA GLN A 368 33.12 -8.43 -13.11
C GLN A 368 32.63 -9.86 -13.32
N MET A 369 32.24 -10.55 -12.24
CA MET A 369 31.68 -11.90 -12.34
C MET A 369 30.43 -11.95 -13.24
N VAL A 370 29.55 -10.96 -13.13
CA VAL A 370 28.30 -10.90 -13.92
C VAL A 370 28.56 -10.43 -15.36
N ASP A 371 29.46 -9.47 -15.56
CA ASP A 371 29.82 -8.95 -16.89
C ASP A 371 30.45 -10.02 -17.80
N HIS A 372 31.11 -11.02 -17.20
CA HIS A 372 31.70 -12.15 -17.91
C HIS A 372 30.72 -13.30 -18.16
N LEU A 373 29.47 -13.22 -17.68
CA LEU A 373 28.46 -14.22 -17.99
C LEU A 373 27.96 -14.03 -19.42
N PRO A 374 27.66 -15.12 -20.15
CA PRO A 374 26.94 -15.02 -21.41
C PRO A 374 25.61 -14.28 -21.14
N ARG A 375 25.30 -13.27 -21.98
CA ARG A 375 24.00 -12.59 -21.95
C ARG A 375 22.92 -13.57 -22.41
N GLU A 376 22.48 -14.44 -21.53
CA GLU A 376 21.30 -15.26 -21.75
C GLU A 376 20.06 -14.42 -21.43
N ASN A 377 19.18 -14.28 -22.41
CA ASN A 377 17.90 -13.59 -22.21
C ASN A 377 17.09 -14.31 -21.11
N GLY A 378 16.66 -13.56 -20.09
CA GLY A 378 15.66 -14.02 -19.12
C GLY A 378 16.17 -14.50 -17.75
N LYS A 379 17.48 -14.47 -17.46
CA LYS A 379 17.99 -14.78 -16.11
C LYS A 379 18.09 -13.53 -15.25
N TYR A 380 17.25 -13.45 -14.23
CA TYR A 380 17.31 -12.39 -13.22
C TYR A 380 18.45 -12.68 -12.24
N VAL A 381 19.40 -11.75 -12.18
CA VAL A 381 20.58 -11.85 -11.32
C VAL A 381 20.52 -10.76 -10.25
N GLN A 382 20.58 -11.15 -8.98
CA GLN A 382 20.76 -10.24 -7.86
C GLN A 382 22.18 -10.39 -7.30
N LYS A 383 22.90 -9.27 -7.22
CA LYS A 383 24.22 -9.20 -6.58
C LYS A 383 24.05 -8.77 -5.12
N ILE A 384 24.78 -9.41 -4.21
CA ILE A 384 24.78 -9.09 -2.77
C ILE A 384 26.21 -9.01 -2.26
N LEU A 385 26.57 -7.88 -1.65
CA LEU A 385 27.77 -7.78 -0.82
C LEU A 385 27.35 -7.81 0.65
N LEU A 386 27.72 -8.90 1.33
CA LEU A 386 27.51 -9.09 2.76
C LEU A 386 28.83 -8.83 3.48
N SER A 387 28.83 -7.93 4.47
CA SER A 387 30.02 -7.65 5.28
C SER A 387 29.68 -7.63 6.75
N LEU A 388 30.57 -8.17 7.60
CA LEU A 388 30.48 -7.96 9.05
C LEU A 388 30.91 -6.55 9.48
N ALA A 389 31.18 -5.63 8.54
CA ALA A 389 31.59 -4.25 8.82
C ALA A 389 30.53 -3.46 9.59
N ASP A 390 30.98 -2.37 10.21
CA ASP A 390 30.13 -1.40 10.90
C ASP A 390 29.40 -0.49 9.90
N ASP A 391 30.00 -0.22 8.74
CA ASP A 391 29.39 0.50 7.61
C ASP A 391 30.16 0.21 6.29
N PHE A 392 29.63 0.73 5.19
CA PHE A 392 30.28 0.80 3.89
C PHE A 392 30.75 2.22 3.60
N SER A 393 31.85 2.35 2.86
CA SER A 393 32.35 3.66 2.42
C SER A 393 31.39 4.30 1.41
N GLU A 394 31.42 5.63 1.29
CA GLU A 394 30.49 6.35 0.41
C GLU A 394 30.65 5.95 -1.07
N ASP A 395 31.89 5.78 -1.53
CA ASP A 395 32.19 5.28 -2.87
C ASP A 395 31.66 3.85 -3.08
N CYS A 396 31.65 3.02 -2.03
CA CYS A 396 31.05 1.69 -2.10
C CYS A 396 29.53 1.75 -2.21
N LYS A 397 28.87 2.65 -1.46
CA LYS A 397 27.42 2.86 -1.49
C LYS A 397 26.97 3.37 -2.87
N VAL A 398 27.64 4.39 -3.39
CA VAL A 398 27.37 4.94 -4.73
C VAL A 398 27.54 3.87 -5.80
N LEU A 399 28.68 3.15 -5.81
CA LEU A 399 28.91 2.10 -6.82
C LEU A 399 27.90 0.96 -6.71
N ALA A 400 27.49 0.59 -5.49
CA ALA A 400 26.49 -0.45 -5.27
C ALA A 400 25.11 -0.03 -5.80
N GLU A 401 24.72 1.22 -5.60
CA GLU A 401 23.47 1.77 -6.15
C GLU A 401 23.50 1.78 -7.68
N GLU A 402 24.55 2.34 -8.30
CA GLU A 402 24.72 2.38 -9.76
C GLU A 402 24.75 0.99 -10.40
N SER A 403 25.22 -0.01 -9.66
CA SER A 403 25.38 -1.39 -10.14
C SER A 403 24.28 -2.34 -9.65
N GLU A 404 23.24 -1.85 -8.96
CA GLU A 404 22.16 -2.65 -8.38
C GLU A 404 22.65 -3.80 -7.45
N VAL A 405 23.72 -3.55 -6.70
CA VAL A 405 24.25 -4.48 -5.68
C VAL A 405 23.60 -4.18 -4.33
N LEU A 406 23.00 -5.21 -3.73
CA LEU A 406 22.45 -5.10 -2.38
C LEU A 406 23.58 -5.17 -1.34
N LEU A 407 23.70 -4.13 -0.52
CA LEU A 407 24.63 -4.11 0.62
C LEU A 407 23.93 -4.64 1.88
N ILE A 408 24.58 -5.55 2.60
CA ILE A 408 24.13 -6.08 3.89
C ILE A 408 25.27 -5.95 4.89
N ASP A 409 25.11 -5.07 5.88
CA ASP A 409 26.07 -4.92 6.99
C ASP A 409 25.90 -6.00 8.07
N GLY A 410 26.81 -6.00 9.05
CA GLY A 410 26.86 -7.05 10.06
C GLY A 410 25.61 -7.09 10.93
N VAL A 411 25.10 -5.93 11.34
CA VAL A 411 23.92 -5.84 12.22
C VAL A 411 22.66 -6.25 11.47
N THR A 412 22.53 -5.85 10.20
CA THR A 412 21.43 -6.26 9.32
C THR A 412 21.43 -7.77 9.11
N PHE A 413 22.60 -8.36 8.87
CA PHE A 413 22.72 -9.81 8.74
C PHE A 413 22.39 -10.52 10.07
N ALA A 414 22.88 -10.04 11.20
CA ALA A 414 22.58 -10.58 12.52
C ALA A 414 21.08 -10.52 12.83
N GLU A 415 20.41 -9.42 12.49
CA GLU A 415 18.96 -9.29 12.64
C GLU A 415 18.23 -10.34 11.77
N MET A 416 18.64 -10.49 10.51
CA MET A 416 18.07 -11.49 9.61
C MET A 416 18.30 -12.92 10.12
N TYR A 417 19.48 -13.21 10.67
CA TYR A 417 19.87 -14.52 11.19
C TYR A 417 19.14 -14.86 12.49
N VAL A 418 19.07 -13.96 13.47
CA VAL A 418 18.43 -14.25 14.76
C VAL A 418 16.89 -14.29 14.64
N LYS A 419 16.29 -13.44 13.82
CA LYS A 419 14.83 -13.45 13.58
C LYS A 419 14.39 -14.54 12.61
N SER A 420 15.33 -15.35 12.11
CA SER A 420 15.03 -16.38 11.13
C SER A 420 14.45 -17.66 11.70
N ASP A 421 14.54 -17.85 13.01
CA ASP A 421 13.99 -19.00 13.74
C ASP A 421 12.51 -18.83 14.11
#